data_AF-A0A2E0Y156-F1
#
_entry.id   AF-A0A2E0Y156-F1
#
_cell.length_a   1.000
_cell.length_b   1.000
_cell.length_c   1.000
_cell.angle_alpha   90.00
_cell.angle_beta   90.00
_cell.angle_gamma   90.00
#
_symmetry.space_group_name_H-M   'P 1'
#
loop_
_entity.id
_entity.type
_entity.pdbx_description
1 polymer ?
#
loop_
_entity_poly.entity_id
_entity_poly.type
_entity_poly.pdbx_seq_one_letter_code
_entity_poly.pdbx_strand_id
1 'polypeptide(L)' 'MHYPRRTSKIKRARQFGFRARMKTKNGRKMINRKRQAGRRLTPSD' A
#
# COMPACT_ATOMS: atom_id res chain seq x y z
N MET A 1 14.40 5.61 -22.89
CA MET A 1 13.41 5.46 -21.79
C MET A 1 14.11 4.88 -20.58
N HIS A 2 14.29 5.67 -19.52
CA HIS A 2 14.97 5.23 -18.30
C HIS A 2 14.00 4.47 -17.37
N TYR A 3 14.36 3.20 -17.12
CA TYR A 3 13.66 2.12 -16.38
C TYR A 3 12.18 1.83 -16.73
N PRO A 4 11.89 0.70 -17.42
CA PRO A 4 10.52 0.26 -17.62
C PRO A 4 9.86 -0.08 -16.28
N ARG A 5 8.79 0.65 -15.93
CA ARG A 5 7.97 0.34 -14.77
C ARG A 5 7.15 -0.91 -15.06
N ARG A 6 7.52 -2.03 -14.44
CA ARG A 6 6.75 -3.28 -14.53
C ARG A 6 5.43 -3.14 -13.76
N THR A 7 4.29 -3.22 -14.45
CA THR A 7 2.92 -2.98 -13.93
C THR A 7 2.22 -4.25 -13.44
N SER A 8 2.91 -5.09 -12.68
CA SER A 8 2.26 -6.29 -12.10
C SER A 8 1.26 -5.90 -11.01
N LYS A 9 -0.04 -6.05 -11.31
CA LYS A 9 -1.14 -5.85 -10.34
C LYS A 9 -1.00 -6.78 -9.14
N ILE A 10 -0.66 -8.05 -9.38
CA ILE A 10 -0.43 -9.06 -8.33
C ILE A 10 0.68 -8.61 -7.38
N LYS A 11 1.82 -8.13 -7.90
CA LYS A 11 2.92 -7.62 -7.06
C LYS A 11 2.47 -6.42 -6.24
N ARG A 12 1.71 -5.50 -6.85
CA ARG A 12 1.21 -4.29 -6.18
C ARG A 12 0.29 -4.64 -5.01
N ALA A 13 -0.67 -5.56 -5.21
CA ALA A 13 -1.57 -6.03 -4.16
C ALA A 13 -0.81 -6.69 -3.00
N ARG A 14 0.14 -7.58 -3.31
CA ARG A 14 0.94 -8.30 -2.30
C ARG A 14 1.84 -7.38 -1.47
N GLN A 15 2.43 -6.35 -2.08
CA GLN A 15 3.36 -5.44 -1.39
C GLN A 15 2.65 -4.26 -0.70
N PHE A 16 1.64 -3.68 -1.34
CA PHE A 16 1.06 -2.40 -0.91
C PHE A 16 -0.40 -2.50 -0.45
N GLY A 17 -1.05 -3.66 -0.62
CA GLY A 17 -2.44 -3.88 -0.26
C GLY A 17 -2.71 -3.79 1.25
N PHE A 18 -3.98 -3.63 1.60
CA PHE A 18 -4.43 -3.42 2.98
C PHE A 18 -3.97 -4.55 3.92
N ARG A 19 -4.16 -5.80 3.49
CA ARG A 19 -3.75 -7.00 4.24
C ARG A 19 -2.24 -7.00 4.55
N ALA A 20 -1.41 -6.60 3.57
CA ALA A 20 0.04 -6.50 3.75
C ALA A 20 0.42 -5.44 4.80
N ARG A 21 -0.31 -4.31 4.84
CA ARG A 21 -0.12 -3.27 5.86
C ARG A 21 -0.57 -3.73 7.24
N MET A 22 -1.64 -4.51 7.33
CA MET A 22 -2.15 -4.98 8.63
C MET A 22 -1.25 -6.03 9.29
N LYS A 23 -0.43 -6.75 8.51
CA LYS A 23 0.52 -7.77 9.02
C LYS A 23 1.56 -7.19 9.98
N THR A 24 2.05 -5.98 9.74
CA THR A 24 3.18 -5.40 10.52
C THR A 24 2.73 -4.25 11.43
N LYS A 25 3.43 -4.05 12.55
CA LYS A 25 3.18 -2.93 13.48
C LYS A 25 3.29 -1.57 12.77
N ASN A 26 4.31 -1.40 11.95
CA ASN A 26 4.55 -0.16 11.21
C ASN A 26 3.51 0.07 10.11
N GLY A 27 3.04 -0.98 9.45
CA GLY A 27 1.95 -0.87 8.48
C GLY A 27 0.64 -0.42 9.12
N ARG A 28 0.29 -0.95 10.31
CA ARG A 28 -0.86 -0.47 11.09
C ARG A 28 -0.74 1.01 11.48
N LYS A 29 0.45 1.44 11.94
CA LYS A 29 0.72 2.87 12.25
C LYS A 29 0.53 3.77 11.02
N MET A 30 0.99 3.33 9.84
CA MET A 30 0.81 4.08 8.59
C MET A 30 -0.67 4.24 8.23
N ILE A 31 -1.46 3.17 8.37
CA ILE A 31 -2.90 3.21 8.10
C ILE A 31 -3.61 4.16 9.06
N ASN A 32 -3.28 4.13 10.36
CA ASN A 32 -3.87 5.04 11.34
C ASN A 32 -3.57 6.51 11.03
N ARG A 33 -2.33 6.83 10.61
CA ARG A 33 -1.98 8.18 10.16
C ARG A 33 -2.78 8.63 8.94
N LYS A 34 -2.97 7.74 7.97
CA LYS A 34 -3.77 8.03 6.78
C LYS A 34 -5.25 8.22 7.11
N ARG A 35 -5.81 7.44 8.04
CA ARG A 35 -7.17 7.62 8.56
C ARG A 35 -7.33 8.98 9.22
N GLN A 36 -6.39 9.37 10.09
CA GLN A 36 -6.40 10.68 10.75
C GLN A 36 -6.39 11.83 9.73
N ALA A 37 -5.63 11.68 8.65
CA ALA A 37 -5.55 12.68 7.58
C ALA A 37 -6.68 12.57 6.53
N GLY A 38 -7.63 11.64 6.69
CA GLY A 38 -8.71 11.41 5.70
C GLY A 38 -8.24 10.91 4.33
N ARG A 39 -7.04 10.33 4.23
CA ARG A 39 -6.43 9.89 2.96
C ARG A 39 -6.79 8.46 2.62
N ARG A 40 -6.77 8.14 1.32
CA ARG A 40 -6.87 6.77 0.82
C ARG A 40 -5.79 5.87 1.45
N LEU A 41 -6.24 4.79 2.09
CA LEU A 41 -5.41 3.95 2.96
C LEU A 41 -4.37 3.14 2.19
N THR A 42 -4.82 2.42 1.17
CA THR A 42 -3.97 1.65 0.27
C THR A 42 -4.33 1.94 -1.18
N PRO A 43 -3.38 1.72 -2.11
CA PRO A 43 -3.76 1.63 -3.51
C PRO A 43 -4.83 0.54 -3.62
N SER A 44 -5.96 0.85 -4.26
CA SER A 44 -6.86 -0.21 -4.73
C SER A 44 -6.17 -0.87 -5.91
N ASP A 45 -6.50 -2.13 -6.13
CA ASP A 45 -6.36 -2.70 -7.47
C ASP A 45 -7.09 -1.83 -8.50
#